data_AF-A0A1H0XU76-F1
#
_entry.id   AF-A0A1H0XU76-F1
#
_cell.length_a   1.000
_cell.length_b   1.000
_cell.length_c   1.000
_cell.angle_alpha   90.00
_cell.angle_beta   90.00
_cell.angle_gamma   90.00
#
_symmetry.space_group_name_H-M   'P 1'
#
loop_
_entity.id
_entity.type
_entity.pdbx_description
1 polymer ?
#
loop_
_entity_poly.entity_id
_entity_poly.type
_entity_poly.pdbx_seq_one_letter_code
_entity_poly.pdbx_strand_id
1 'polypeptide(L)'
;MDTRARYAAYADRIAPVSPSYAAWARSLDDGLVALLDEVPEQQRQPELLFAVARRLGADPSDPGALRAVGLEARPALVAALASATVQANDPRRLGPVVPLFQALAARVRRPLGLVDAGAAAGLCSIPDRVTLDHRTGDRVVRVHTAGALPALHLTTDVTGVPLPADGHPVRIGARIALDPHPIDLAEPHAFDRLVEAVPPEATDRTALMREAARATLAVPPVRIVGTLPGDLDRALDALPDGVEPVVLTTGTLVYVPGADRQRFVDRVRERGVHWIALERTGILTGVAATLPAGVDAGDPDAFATASLDGVAMALSDPFGVRVRWLRDPNL
;
A
#
# COMPACT_ATOMS: atom_id res chain seq x y z
N MET A 1 -5.46 24.71 5.63
CA MET A 1 -6.84 24.37 5.22
C MET A 1 -7.56 23.93 6.47
N ASP A 2 -8.66 24.58 6.84
CA ASP A 2 -9.43 24.17 8.02
C ASP A 2 -10.14 22.81 7.81
N THR A 3 -10.62 22.21 8.89
CA THR A 3 -11.24 20.87 8.87
C THR A 3 -12.44 20.82 7.92
N ARG A 4 -13.29 21.84 7.89
CA ARG A 4 -14.50 21.86 7.05
C ARG A 4 -14.15 21.93 5.56
N ALA A 5 -13.20 22.79 5.19
CA ALA A 5 -12.69 22.90 3.83
C ALA A 5 -12.04 21.60 3.34
N ARG A 6 -11.30 20.90 4.23
CA ARG A 6 -10.73 19.58 3.94
C ARG A 6 -11.79 18.54 3.59
N TYR A 7 -12.87 18.49 4.38
CA TYR A 7 -13.97 17.55 4.17
C TYR A 7 -14.79 17.89 2.92
N ALA A 8 -15.03 19.17 2.64
CA ALA A 8 -15.68 19.59 1.39
C ALA A 8 -14.86 19.19 0.16
N ALA A 9 -13.56 19.50 0.15
CA ALA A 9 -12.65 19.11 -0.95
C ALA A 9 -12.56 17.59 -1.10
N TYR A 10 -12.58 16.85 0.00
CA TYR A 10 -12.65 15.39 -0.02
C TYR A 10 -13.96 14.89 -0.66
N ALA A 11 -15.11 15.46 -0.27
CA ALA A 11 -16.41 15.06 -0.77
C ALA A 11 -16.50 15.19 -2.30
N ASP A 12 -15.99 16.28 -2.85
CA ASP A 12 -16.02 16.52 -4.29
C ASP A 12 -15.09 15.56 -5.04
N ARG A 13 -13.93 15.25 -4.46
CA ARG A 13 -12.99 14.27 -5.03
C ARG A 13 -13.53 12.84 -5.00
N ILE A 14 -14.22 12.44 -3.94
CA ILE A 14 -14.65 11.04 -3.74
C ILE A 14 -16.02 10.76 -4.35
N ALA A 15 -16.88 11.76 -4.55
CA ALA A 15 -18.25 11.57 -5.02
C ALA A 15 -18.41 10.68 -6.28
N PRO A 16 -17.52 10.73 -7.29
CA PRO A 16 -17.63 9.84 -8.45
C PRO A 16 -17.44 8.36 -8.13
N VAL A 17 -16.75 8.03 -7.04
CA VAL A 17 -16.39 6.65 -6.66
C VAL A 17 -17.09 6.16 -5.39
N SER A 18 -17.51 7.07 -4.51
CA SER A 18 -18.25 6.77 -3.28
C SER A 18 -19.18 7.92 -2.91
N PRO A 19 -20.44 7.88 -3.40
CA PRO A 19 -21.48 8.79 -2.96
C PRO A 19 -21.71 8.76 -1.44
N SER A 20 -21.58 7.59 -0.80
CA SER A 20 -21.73 7.43 0.65
C SER A 20 -20.69 8.23 1.43
N TYR A 21 -19.41 8.08 1.12
CA TYR A 21 -18.36 8.85 1.79
C TYR A 21 -18.42 10.34 1.45
N ALA A 22 -18.87 10.70 0.25
CA ALA A 22 -19.12 12.11 -0.08
C ALA A 22 -20.27 12.69 0.76
N ALA A 23 -21.34 11.92 1.01
CA ALA A 23 -22.45 12.35 1.84
C ALA A 23 -22.04 12.53 3.31
N TRP A 24 -21.28 11.58 3.86
CA TRP A 24 -20.66 11.71 5.19
C TRP A 24 -19.72 12.91 5.30
N ALA A 25 -18.89 13.14 4.29
CA ALA A 25 -18.00 14.29 4.30
C ALA A 25 -18.76 15.62 4.29
N ARG A 26 -19.91 15.67 3.59
CA ARG A 26 -20.80 16.84 3.56
C ARG A 26 -21.67 16.98 4.81
N SER A 27 -21.88 15.92 5.58
CA SER A 27 -22.69 15.96 6.82
C SER A 27 -21.94 16.51 8.03
N LEU A 28 -20.69 16.94 7.87
CA LEU A 28 -19.87 17.52 8.94
C LEU A 28 -20.51 18.80 9.50
N ASP A 29 -21.08 18.71 10.71
CA ASP A 29 -21.64 19.82 11.47
C ASP A 29 -20.63 20.39 12.49
N ASP A 30 -21.00 21.48 13.17
CA ASP A 30 -20.09 22.15 14.11
C ASP A 30 -19.74 21.27 15.32
N GLY A 31 -20.62 20.33 15.68
CA GLY A 31 -20.36 19.35 16.75
C GLY A 31 -19.27 18.36 16.36
N LEU A 32 -19.33 17.82 15.14
CA LEU A 32 -18.28 16.94 14.60
C LEU A 32 -16.96 17.68 14.37
N VAL A 33 -16.99 18.96 13.94
CA VAL A 33 -15.77 19.77 13.83
C VAL A 33 -15.11 19.94 15.20
N ALA A 34 -15.88 20.32 16.23
CA ALA A 34 -15.36 20.48 17.59
C ALA A 34 -14.77 19.16 18.14
N LEU A 35 -15.41 18.03 17.85
CA LEU A 35 -14.89 16.70 18.20
C LEU A 35 -13.56 16.41 17.51
N LEU A 36 -13.44 16.68 16.21
CA LEU A 36 -12.19 16.48 15.47
C LEU A 36 -11.07 17.38 15.99
N ASP A 37 -11.40 18.54 16.55
CA ASP A 37 -10.40 19.44 17.14
C ASP A 37 -9.79 18.92 18.46
N GLU A 38 -10.40 17.92 19.11
CA GLU A 38 -9.84 17.22 20.29
C GLU A 38 -8.74 16.22 19.96
N VAL A 39 -8.66 15.74 18.71
CA VAL A 39 -7.60 14.82 18.28
C VAL A 39 -6.50 15.55 17.52
N PRO A 40 -5.26 15.03 17.47
CA PRO A 40 -4.18 15.70 16.75
C PRO A 40 -4.50 15.79 15.25
N GLU A 41 -3.94 16.80 14.57
CA GLU A 41 -4.31 17.14 13.20
C GLU A 41 -4.18 15.95 12.23
N GLN A 42 -3.19 15.08 12.45
CA GLN A 42 -2.91 13.92 11.62
C GLN A 42 -4.05 12.88 11.65
N GLN A 43 -4.84 12.83 12.74
CA GLN A 43 -5.97 11.92 12.92
C GLN A 43 -7.29 12.50 12.37
N ARG A 44 -7.31 13.75 11.88
CA ARG A 44 -8.52 14.42 11.37
C ARG A 44 -8.84 14.12 9.91
N GLN A 45 -8.25 13.06 9.34
CA GLN A 45 -8.46 12.70 7.93
C GLN A 45 -9.86 12.09 7.75
N PRO A 46 -10.62 12.45 6.70
CA PRO A 46 -11.94 11.88 6.44
C PRO A 46 -11.95 10.34 6.45
N GLU A 47 -10.96 9.72 5.80
CA GLU A 47 -10.83 8.27 5.71
C GLU A 47 -10.67 7.61 7.09
N LEU A 48 -9.95 8.25 8.03
CA LEU A 48 -9.81 7.77 9.40
C LEU A 48 -11.12 7.89 10.18
N LEU A 49 -11.78 9.04 10.09
CA LEU A 49 -13.08 9.25 10.73
C LEU A 49 -14.10 8.22 10.26
N PHE A 50 -14.19 7.98 8.96
CA PHE A 50 -15.15 7.04 8.39
C PHE A 50 -14.85 5.60 8.78
N ALA A 51 -13.57 5.20 8.78
CA ALA A 51 -13.17 3.88 9.26
C ALA A 51 -13.58 3.67 10.73
N VAL A 52 -13.28 4.64 11.61
CA VAL A 52 -13.63 4.54 13.04
C VAL A 52 -15.14 4.59 13.25
N ALA A 53 -15.88 5.46 12.55
CA ALA A 53 -17.33 5.53 12.65
C ALA A 53 -17.98 4.20 12.27
N ARG A 54 -17.52 3.57 11.17
CA ARG A 54 -17.99 2.24 10.76
C ARG A 54 -17.68 1.15 11.79
N ARG A 55 -16.49 1.18 12.41
CA ARG A 55 -16.13 0.28 13.51
C ARG A 55 -17.08 0.39 14.70
N LEU A 56 -17.58 1.60 14.96
CA LEU A 56 -18.56 1.88 16.01
C LEU A 56 -20.01 1.60 15.57
N GLY A 57 -20.22 1.05 14.38
CA GLY A 57 -21.53 0.63 13.87
C GLY A 57 -22.25 1.64 12.99
N ALA A 58 -21.59 2.74 12.58
CA ALA A 58 -22.22 3.69 11.65
C ALA A 58 -22.42 3.05 10.27
N ASP A 59 -23.65 3.09 9.77
CA ASP A 59 -23.99 2.68 8.40
C ASP A 59 -23.59 3.80 7.41
N PRO A 60 -22.64 3.56 6.49
CA PRO A 60 -22.23 4.58 5.52
C PRO A 60 -23.30 4.98 4.51
N SER A 61 -24.37 4.19 4.35
CA SER A 61 -25.50 4.57 3.50
C SER A 61 -26.42 5.62 4.16
N ASP A 62 -26.31 5.84 5.47
CA ASP A 62 -27.04 6.88 6.20
C ASP A 62 -26.14 8.10 6.49
N PRO A 63 -26.40 9.26 5.84
CA PRO A 63 -25.66 10.50 6.10
C PRO A 63 -25.71 10.96 7.58
N GLY A 64 -26.77 10.60 8.30
CA GLY A 64 -27.00 10.94 9.70
C GLY A 64 -26.23 10.07 10.68
N ALA A 65 -25.78 8.88 10.29
CA ALA A 65 -25.10 7.92 11.17
C ALA A 65 -23.80 8.49 11.76
N LEU A 66 -23.05 9.28 10.98
CA LEU A 66 -21.83 9.91 11.46
C LEU A 66 -22.09 10.90 12.60
N ARG A 67 -23.16 11.70 12.46
CA ARG A 67 -23.62 12.62 13.50
C ARG A 67 -24.11 11.88 14.74
N ALA A 68 -24.88 10.80 14.54
CA ALA A 68 -25.37 9.97 15.64
C ALA A 68 -24.21 9.40 16.47
N VAL A 69 -23.21 8.78 15.83
CA VAL A 69 -22.01 8.28 16.52
C VAL A 69 -21.23 9.41 17.22
N GLY A 70 -21.11 10.58 16.58
CA GLY A 70 -20.47 11.75 17.18
C GLY A 70 -21.15 12.28 18.45
N LEU A 71 -22.46 12.06 18.60
CA LEU A 71 -23.23 12.46 19.77
C LEU A 71 -23.30 11.34 20.83
N GLU A 72 -23.63 10.13 20.41
CA GLU A 72 -23.97 9.01 21.28
C GLU A 72 -22.73 8.26 21.79
N ALA A 73 -21.66 8.24 20.98
CA ALA A 73 -20.43 7.51 21.28
C ALA A 73 -19.19 8.41 21.32
N ARG A 74 -19.36 9.71 21.59
CA ARG A 74 -18.29 10.72 21.55
C ARG A 74 -16.98 10.30 22.24
N PRO A 75 -16.97 9.80 23.49
CA PRO A 75 -15.71 9.41 24.14
C PRO A 75 -15.03 8.25 23.42
N ALA A 76 -15.81 7.28 22.94
CA ALA A 76 -15.29 6.12 22.21
C ALA A 76 -14.76 6.52 20.82
N LEU A 77 -15.45 7.42 20.13
CA LEU A 77 -15.02 7.95 18.83
C LEU A 77 -13.69 8.71 18.95
N VAL A 78 -13.58 9.64 19.92
CA VAL A 78 -12.34 10.40 20.16
C VAL A 78 -11.19 9.47 20.53
N ALA A 79 -11.41 8.52 21.45
CA ALA A 79 -10.38 7.57 21.85
C ALA A 79 -9.91 6.69 20.69
N ALA A 80 -10.85 6.15 19.90
CA ALA A 80 -10.51 5.32 18.75
C ALA A 80 -9.78 6.10 17.66
N LEU A 81 -10.23 7.32 17.35
CA LEU A 81 -9.55 8.24 16.41
C LEU A 81 -8.14 8.58 16.85
N ALA A 82 -7.92 8.90 18.13
CA ALA A 82 -6.61 9.28 18.67
C ALA A 82 -5.56 8.18 18.47
N SER A 83 -5.98 6.90 18.45
CA SER A 83 -5.12 5.74 18.18
C SER A 83 -5.16 5.24 16.73
N ALA A 84 -6.02 5.80 15.86
CA ALA A 84 -6.22 5.28 14.52
C ALA A 84 -5.04 5.62 13.60
N THR A 85 -4.62 4.65 12.81
CA THR A 85 -3.58 4.80 11.79
C THR A 85 -4.14 4.43 10.42
N VAL A 86 -3.73 5.17 9.39
CA VAL A 86 -4.10 4.85 8.00
C VAL A 86 -3.29 3.64 7.57
N GLN A 87 -3.97 2.53 7.28
CA GLN A 87 -3.34 1.32 6.77
C GLN A 87 -3.79 1.08 5.33
N ALA A 88 -3.18 1.84 4.42
CA ALA A 88 -3.42 1.66 3.00
C ALA A 88 -2.70 0.40 2.50
N ASN A 89 -3.35 -0.76 2.58
CA ASN A 89 -2.81 -2.04 2.11
C ASN A 89 -3.59 -2.53 0.87
N ASP A 90 -3.24 -2.01 -0.31
CA ASP A 90 -3.91 -2.35 -1.56
C ASP A 90 -3.06 -3.33 -2.38
N PRO A 91 -3.52 -4.58 -2.61
CA PRO A 91 -2.71 -5.58 -3.28
C PRO A 91 -2.47 -5.26 -4.76
N ARG A 92 -3.19 -4.30 -5.36
CA ARG A 92 -2.91 -3.84 -6.74
C ARG A 92 -1.53 -3.21 -6.87
N ARG A 93 -0.93 -2.75 -5.77
CA ARG A 93 0.47 -2.29 -5.73
C ARG A 93 1.48 -3.39 -6.08
N LEU A 94 1.07 -4.65 -6.11
CA LEU A 94 1.87 -5.75 -6.64
C LEU A 94 2.08 -5.65 -8.15
N GLY A 95 1.19 -5.01 -8.91
CA GLY A 95 1.31 -4.87 -10.37
C GLY A 95 2.64 -4.22 -10.80
N PRO A 96 2.99 -3.03 -10.29
CA PRO A 96 4.27 -2.39 -10.60
C PRO A 96 5.53 -3.11 -10.05
N VAL A 97 5.41 -3.90 -8.96
CA VAL A 97 6.59 -4.45 -8.27
C VAL A 97 6.89 -5.91 -8.61
N VAL A 98 5.90 -6.72 -9.00
CA VAL A 98 6.11 -8.13 -9.38
C VAL A 98 7.13 -8.25 -10.50
N PRO A 99 7.11 -7.46 -11.59
CA PRO A 99 8.15 -7.54 -12.61
C PRO A 99 9.56 -7.19 -12.10
N LEU A 100 9.67 -6.39 -11.05
CA LEU A 100 10.97 -6.10 -10.40
C LEU A 100 11.46 -7.30 -9.59
N PHE A 101 10.56 -8.03 -8.93
CA PHE A 101 10.88 -9.31 -8.30
C PHE A 101 11.31 -10.36 -9.34
N GLN A 102 10.67 -10.40 -10.52
CA GLN A 102 11.08 -11.32 -11.61
C GLN A 102 12.49 -11.00 -12.10
N ALA A 103 12.79 -9.73 -12.36
CA ALA A 103 14.11 -9.29 -12.78
C ALA A 103 15.18 -9.59 -11.72
N LEU A 104 14.88 -9.37 -10.45
CA LEU A 104 15.79 -9.72 -9.36
C LEU A 104 16.00 -11.24 -9.28
N ALA A 105 14.92 -12.03 -9.33
CA ALA A 105 14.97 -13.49 -9.30
C ALA A 105 15.76 -14.09 -10.48
N ALA A 106 15.80 -13.42 -11.64
CA ALA A 106 16.62 -13.83 -12.77
C ALA A 106 18.13 -13.59 -12.54
N ARG A 107 18.48 -12.59 -11.73
CA ARG A 107 19.87 -12.22 -11.42
C ARG A 107 20.47 -13.05 -10.30
N VAL A 108 19.62 -13.53 -9.37
CA VAL A 108 20.06 -14.24 -8.18
C VAL A 108 19.74 -15.73 -8.26
N ARG A 109 20.65 -16.59 -7.82
CA ARG A 109 20.50 -18.06 -7.95
C ARG A 109 19.74 -18.72 -6.80
N ARG A 110 19.38 -17.95 -5.78
CA ARG A 110 18.74 -18.42 -4.54
C ARG A 110 17.34 -17.83 -4.39
N PRO A 111 16.44 -18.45 -3.60
CA PRO A 111 15.15 -17.84 -3.28
C PRO A 111 15.32 -16.48 -2.61
N LEU A 112 14.35 -15.59 -2.81
CA LEU A 112 14.35 -14.27 -2.16
C LEU A 112 13.83 -14.39 -0.72
N GLY A 113 14.46 -13.67 0.19
CA GLY A 113 14.02 -13.45 1.57
C GLY A 113 13.39 -12.06 1.66
N LEU A 114 12.06 -12.01 1.69
CA LEU A 114 11.32 -10.76 1.63
C LEU A 114 11.17 -10.14 3.03
N VAL A 115 11.58 -8.89 3.19
CA VAL A 115 11.14 -8.01 4.29
C VAL A 115 10.18 -6.97 3.71
N ASP A 116 8.89 -7.15 3.95
CA ASP A 116 7.86 -6.15 3.64
C ASP A 116 7.82 -5.12 4.78
N ALA A 117 8.33 -3.91 4.51
CA ALA A 117 8.47 -2.85 5.48
C ALA A 117 7.34 -1.83 5.33
N GLY A 118 6.49 -1.73 6.35
CA GLY A 118 5.16 -1.12 6.30
C GLY A 118 4.07 -2.09 5.83
N ALA A 119 4.21 -3.38 6.16
CA ALA A 119 3.38 -4.44 5.61
C ALA A 119 1.88 -4.33 5.96
N ALA A 120 1.53 -3.63 7.06
CA ALA A 120 0.20 -3.65 7.68
C ALA A 120 -0.33 -5.08 7.88
N ALA A 121 -1.23 -5.54 7.00
CA ALA A 121 -1.82 -6.88 6.96
C ALA A 121 -1.09 -7.89 6.05
N GLY A 122 -0.01 -7.48 5.39
CA GLY A 122 0.80 -8.31 4.50
C GLY A 122 0.19 -8.59 3.11
N LEU A 123 -0.81 -7.84 2.65
CA LEU A 123 -1.45 -8.12 1.35
C LEU A 123 -0.51 -7.93 0.15
N CYS A 124 0.60 -7.22 0.32
CA CYS A 124 1.68 -7.08 -0.67
C CYS A 124 2.87 -8.01 -0.41
N SER A 125 2.83 -8.87 0.62
CA SER A 125 3.95 -9.77 0.98
C SER A 125 3.94 -11.09 0.19
N ILE A 126 3.23 -11.14 -0.95
CA ILE A 126 2.95 -12.36 -1.73
C ILE A 126 3.30 -12.27 -3.22
N PRO A 127 4.43 -11.66 -3.63
CA PRO A 127 4.74 -11.45 -5.05
C PRO A 127 4.85 -12.76 -5.87
N ASP A 128 5.16 -13.90 -5.25
CA ASP A 128 5.20 -15.22 -5.90
C ASP A 128 3.83 -15.93 -6.02
N ARG A 129 2.78 -15.33 -5.45
CA ARG A 129 1.39 -15.80 -5.55
C ARG A 129 0.52 -14.85 -6.36
N VAL A 130 1.12 -14.14 -7.31
CA VAL A 130 0.40 -13.24 -8.22
C VAL A 130 0.43 -13.82 -9.63
N THR A 131 -0.71 -13.90 -10.29
CA THR A 131 -0.78 -13.97 -11.75
C THR A 131 -1.00 -12.55 -12.25
N LEU A 132 -0.07 -12.04 -13.04
CA LEU A 132 -0.09 -10.65 -13.51
C LEU A 132 -0.25 -10.60 -15.03
N ASP A 133 -1.27 -9.87 -15.45
CA ASP A 133 -1.54 -9.52 -16.83
C ASP A 133 -1.27 -8.04 -17.06
N HIS A 134 -0.58 -7.75 -18.16
CA HIS A 134 -0.41 -6.41 -18.68
C HIS A 134 -1.39 -6.17 -19.83
N ARG A 135 -2.13 -5.07 -19.75
CA ARG A 135 -3.07 -4.64 -20.79
C ARG A 135 -2.56 -3.38 -21.49
N THR A 136 -2.49 -3.42 -22.81
CA THR A 136 -2.16 -2.26 -23.66
C THR A 136 -3.17 -2.19 -24.79
N GLY A 137 -4.09 -1.22 -24.72
CA GLY A 137 -5.28 -1.20 -25.58
C GLY A 137 -6.11 -2.48 -25.36
N ASP A 138 -6.39 -3.21 -26.44
CA ASP A 138 -7.13 -4.48 -26.41
C ASP A 138 -6.23 -5.71 -26.21
N ARG A 139 -4.90 -5.52 -26.21
CA ARG A 139 -3.95 -6.61 -26.04
C ARG A 139 -3.73 -6.89 -24.55
N VAL A 140 -3.86 -8.15 -24.16
CA VAL A 140 -3.50 -8.65 -22.83
C VAL A 140 -2.34 -9.64 -22.97
N VAL A 141 -1.31 -9.47 -22.13
CA VAL A 141 -0.13 -10.33 -22.09
C VAL A 141 0.10 -10.79 -20.66
N ARG A 142 0.22 -12.11 -20.46
CA ARG A 142 0.66 -12.66 -19.18
C ARG A 142 2.14 -12.41 -19.00
N VAL A 143 2.51 -11.67 -17.95
CA VAL A 143 3.92 -11.37 -17.63
C VAL A 143 4.41 -12.17 -16.42
N HIS A 144 3.51 -12.58 -15.53
CA HIS A 144 3.83 -13.45 -14.41
C HIS A 144 2.71 -14.45 -14.15
N THR A 145 3.08 -15.69 -13.83
CA THR A 145 2.14 -16.73 -13.38
C THR A 145 2.51 -17.14 -11.97
N ALA A 146 1.53 -17.16 -11.07
CA ALA A 146 1.73 -17.53 -9.68
C ALA A 146 2.32 -18.95 -9.55
N GLY A 147 3.27 -19.12 -8.63
CA GLY A 147 3.92 -20.42 -8.40
C GLY A 147 3.06 -21.43 -7.63
N ALA A 148 2.04 -20.96 -6.90
CA ALA A 148 1.17 -21.79 -6.08
C ALA A 148 -0.18 -21.11 -5.81
N LEU A 149 -1.21 -21.93 -5.52
CA LEU A 149 -2.52 -21.46 -5.04
C LEU A 149 -2.59 -21.47 -3.49
N PRO A 150 -3.51 -20.71 -2.87
CA PRO A 150 -4.28 -19.61 -3.45
C PRO A 150 -3.38 -18.49 -3.97
N ALA A 151 -3.82 -17.89 -5.08
CA ALA A 151 -3.12 -16.82 -5.79
C ALA A 151 -4.07 -15.66 -6.09
N LEU A 152 -3.50 -14.49 -6.29
CA LEU A 152 -4.17 -13.27 -6.70
C LEU A 152 -4.01 -13.08 -8.21
N HIS A 153 -5.08 -12.73 -8.92
CA HIS A 153 -4.97 -12.33 -10.33
C HIS A 153 -5.10 -10.80 -10.44
N LEU A 154 -4.09 -10.17 -11.01
CA LEU A 154 -4.08 -8.74 -11.30
C LEU A 154 -4.01 -8.49 -12.81
N THR A 155 -4.73 -7.46 -13.25
CA THR A 155 -4.56 -6.85 -14.57
C THR A 155 -4.15 -5.41 -14.38
N THR A 156 -3.04 -5.02 -14.99
CA THR A 156 -2.49 -3.66 -14.94
C THR A 156 -2.46 -3.07 -16.34
N ASP A 157 -2.94 -1.84 -16.46
CA ASP A 157 -2.89 -1.06 -17.69
C ASP A 157 -1.50 -0.48 -17.85
N VAL A 158 -0.82 -0.84 -18.94
CA VAL A 158 0.59 -0.48 -19.15
C VAL A 158 0.84 0.31 -20.42
N THR A 159 1.76 1.26 -20.29
CA THR A 159 2.37 2.03 -21.40
C THR A 159 3.89 2.07 -21.23
N GLY A 160 4.60 2.64 -22.22
CA GLY A 160 6.05 2.77 -22.19
C GLY A 160 6.76 1.52 -22.70
N VAL A 161 7.89 1.16 -22.08
CA VAL A 161 8.71 0.02 -22.49
C VAL A 161 7.92 -1.29 -22.30
N PRO A 162 7.70 -2.09 -23.36
CA PRO A 162 7.00 -3.36 -23.21
C PRO A 162 7.85 -4.36 -22.43
N LEU A 163 7.23 -5.08 -21.49
CA LEU A 163 7.88 -6.17 -20.78
C LEU A 163 7.65 -7.51 -21.51
N PRO A 164 8.59 -8.46 -21.41
CA PRO A 164 8.43 -9.79 -22.01
C PRO A 164 7.27 -10.56 -21.37
N ALA A 165 6.64 -11.43 -22.18
CA ALA A 165 5.69 -12.42 -21.67
C ALA A 165 6.43 -13.47 -20.83
N ASP A 166 5.73 -14.07 -19.87
CA ASP A 166 6.21 -15.19 -19.05
C ASP A 166 7.61 -14.94 -18.45
N GLY A 167 7.76 -13.82 -17.74
CA GLY A 167 8.99 -13.47 -17.06
C GLY A 167 9.40 -14.52 -16.02
N HIS A 168 10.65 -14.42 -15.54
CA HIS A 168 11.24 -15.40 -14.64
C HIS A 168 10.35 -15.68 -13.40
N PRO A 169 10.21 -16.95 -12.94
CA PRO A 169 9.43 -17.25 -11.74
C PRO A 169 9.99 -16.55 -10.49
N VAL A 170 9.10 -16.02 -9.66
CA VAL A 170 9.45 -15.48 -8.35
C VAL A 170 9.40 -16.61 -7.33
N ARG A 171 10.47 -16.78 -6.55
CA ARG A 171 10.52 -17.77 -5.46
C ARG A 171 10.85 -17.06 -4.16
N ILE A 172 9.89 -17.00 -3.24
CA ILE A 172 10.09 -16.40 -1.92
C ILE A 172 10.29 -17.51 -0.89
N GLY A 173 11.52 -17.61 -0.36
CA GLY A 173 11.92 -18.62 0.62
C GLY A 173 11.56 -18.26 2.07
N ALA A 174 11.48 -16.97 2.38
CA ALA A 174 11.08 -16.46 3.68
C ALA A 174 10.38 -15.10 3.55
N ARG A 175 9.47 -14.80 4.47
CA ARG A 175 8.70 -13.55 4.51
C ARG A 175 8.69 -12.99 5.92
N ILE A 176 9.15 -11.76 6.05
CA ILE A 176 9.09 -10.96 7.26
C ILE A 176 8.19 -9.76 6.97
N ALA A 177 7.22 -9.50 7.84
CA ALA A 177 6.37 -8.31 7.79
C ALA A 177 6.76 -7.40 8.94
N LEU A 178 7.37 -6.25 8.64
CA LEU A 178 7.75 -5.23 9.62
C LEU A 178 6.72 -4.10 9.57
N ASP A 179 5.98 -3.88 10.66
CA ASP A 179 5.01 -2.80 10.75
C ASP A 179 4.86 -2.33 12.20
N PRO A 180 4.60 -1.04 12.48
CA PRO A 180 4.37 -0.58 13.86
C PRO A 180 3.03 -1.07 14.44
N HIS A 181 2.05 -1.38 13.59
CA HIS A 181 0.69 -1.79 13.98
C HIS A 181 0.20 -2.94 13.08
N PRO A 182 0.89 -4.08 13.00
CA PRO A 182 0.55 -5.14 12.05
C PRO A 182 -0.86 -5.67 12.30
N ILE A 183 -1.60 -5.95 11.23
CA ILE A 183 -2.89 -6.66 11.31
C ILE A 183 -2.61 -8.16 11.15
N ASP A 184 -2.92 -8.94 12.19
CA ASP A 184 -2.96 -10.39 12.06
C ASP A 184 -4.26 -10.83 11.40
N LEU A 185 -4.20 -11.19 10.12
CA LEU A 185 -5.36 -11.71 9.36
C LEU A 185 -5.96 -13.00 9.93
N ALA A 186 -5.26 -13.72 10.83
CA ALA A 186 -5.80 -14.89 11.50
C ALA A 186 -6.73 -14.53 12.68
N GLU A 187 -6.70 -13.29 13.17
CA GLU A 187 -7.58 -12.86 14.25
C GLU A 187 -9.03 -12.68 13.77
N PRO A 188 -10.01 -12.95 14.64
CA PRO A 188 -11.40 -12.62 14.37
C PRO A 188 -11.56 -11.15 13.97
N HIS A 189 -12.37 -10.92 12.93
CA HIS A 189 -12.68 -9.58 12.39
C HIS A 189 -11.49 -8.77 11.88
N ALA A 190 -10.29 -9.36 11.75
CA ALA A 190 -9.12 -8.64 11.24
C ALA A 190 -9.32 -8.11 9.81
N PHE A 191 -9.94 -8.91 8.95
CA PHE A 191 -10.27 -8.48 7.60
C PHE A 191 -11.31 -7.35 7.59
N ASP A 192 -12.31 -7.42 8.47
CA ASP A 192 -13.33 -6.37 8.59
C ASP A 192 -12.67 -5.04 8.98
N ARG A 193 -11.78 -5.06 9.98
CA ARG A 193 -10.97 -3.89 10.39
C ARG A 193 -10.14 -3.32 9.25
N LEU A 194 -9.58 -4.19 8.41
CA LEU A 194 -8.75 -3.78 7.28
C LEU A 194 -9.57 -3.04 6.20
N VAL A 195 -10.81 -3.47 5.95
CA VAL A 195 -11.66 -2.91 4.88
C VAL A 195 -12.57 -1.77 5.36
N GLU A 196 -12.60 -1.45 6.65
CA GLU A 196 -13.26 -0.24 7.21
C GLU A 196 -12.78 1.06 6.52
N ALA A 197 -11.49 1.12 6.14
CA ALA A 197 -10.90 2.25 5.45
C ALA A 197 -11.18 2.27 3.93
N VAL A 198 -11.83 1.24 3.39
CA VAL A 198 -12.20 1.13 1.98
C VAL A 198 -13.62 1.65 1.78
N PRO A 199 -13.87 2.52 0.77
CA PRO A 199 -15.23 2.97 0.49
C PRO A 199 -16.20 1.79 0.29
N PRO A 200 -17.44 1.87 0.81
CA PRO A 200 -18.37 0.75 0.78
C PRO A 200 -18.74 0.32 -0.65
N GLU A 201 -18.76 1.25 -1.60
CA GLU A 201 -19.03 0.96 -3.02
C GLU A 201 -17.85 0.28 -3.74
N ALA A 202 -16.65 0.26 -3.14
CA ALA A 202 -15.48 -0.38 -3.72
C ALA A 202 -15.48 -1.90 -3.47
N THR A 203 -16.55 -2.58 -3.89
CA THR A 203 -16.77 -4.03 -3.69
C THR A 203 -15.71 -4.86 -4.38
N ASP A 204 -15.29 -4.48 -5.59
CA ASP A 204 -14.25 -5.20 -6.35
C ASP A 204 -12.89 -5.12 -5.65
N ARG A 205 -12.55 -3.94 -5.10
CA ARG A 205 -11.35 -3.75 -4.30
C ARG A 205 -11.38 -4.63 -3.04
N THR A 206 -12.54 -4.69 -2.38
CA THR A 206 -12.73 -5.52 -1.18
C THR A 206 -12.62 -7.01 -1.52
N ALA A 207 -13.18 -7.47 -2.63
CA ALA A 207 -13.06 -8.84 -3.11
C ALA A 207 -11.60 -9.20 -3.41
N LEU A 208 -10.88 -8.32 -4.09
CA LEU A 208 -9.46 -8.49 -4.39
C LEU A 208 -8.58 -8.53 -3.13
N MET A 209 -8.85 -7.66 -2.16
CA MET A 209 -8.18 -7.70 -0.85
C MET A 209 -8.45 -9.03 -0.13
N ARG A 210 -9.65 -9.61 -0.27
CA ARG A 210 -9.98 -10.91 0.32
C ARG A 210 -9.22 -12.06 -0.34
N GLU A 211 -9.00 -12.00 -1.65
CA GLU A 211 -8.15 -12.98 -2.37
C GLU A 211 -6.69 -12.87 -1.93
N ALA A 212 -6.16 -11.66 -1.85
CA ALA A 212 -4.81 -11.41 -1.33
C ALA A 212 -4.66 -11.89 0.12
N ALA A 213 -5.69 -11.70 0.96
CA ALA A 213 -5.69 -12.19 2.34
C ALA A 213 -5.63 -13.73 2.40
N ARG A 214 -6.37 -14.43 1.53
CA ARG A 214 -6.30 -15.90 1.41
C ARG A 214 -4.91 -16.36 0.98
N ALA A 215 -4.32 -15.71 -0.02
CA ALA A 215 -2.95 -16.00 -0.48
C ALA A 215 -1.91 -15.75 0.62
N THR A 216 -2.08 -14.69 1.40
CA THR A 216 -1.22 -14.34 2.54
C THR A 216 -1.35 -15.38 3.66
N LEU A 217 -2.57 -15.78 4.02
CA LEU A 217 -2.82 -16.77 5.07
C LEU A 217 -2.33 -18.19 4.72
N ALA A 218 -2.16 -18.50 3.44
CA ALA A 218 -1.61 -19.78 3.02
C ALA A 218 -0.12 -19.93 3.34
N VAL A 219 0.64 -18.83 3.35
CA VAL A 219 2.04 -18.78 3.79
C VAL A 219 2.25 -17.45 4.53
N PRO A 220 1.83 -17.38 5.81
CA PRO A 220 1.83 -16.12 6.54
C PRO A 220 3.27 -15.62 6.77
N PRO A 221 3.53 -14.31 6.68
CA PRO A 221 4.82 -13.76 7.04
C PRO A 221 5.06 -13.86 8.55
N VAL A 222 6.33 -13.97 8.95
CA VAL A 222 6.73 -13.73 10.33
C VAL A 222 6.52 -12.24 10.61
N ARG A 223 5.61 -11.92 11.51
CA ARG A 223 5.28 -10.52 11.84
C ARG A 223 6.22 -10.01 12.91
N ILE A 224 6.71 -8.80 12.68
CA ILE A 224 7.55 -8.05 13.58
C ILE A 224 6.90 -6.69 13.82
N VAL A 225 6.54 -6.42 15.07
CA VAL A 225 6.12 -5.09 15.51
C VAL A 225 7.37 -4.21 15.60
N GLY A 226 7.45 -3.13 14.82
CA GLY A 226 8.60 -2.24 14.80
C GLY A 226 8.48 -1.07 13.82
N THR A 227 9.38 -0.09 13.92
CA THR A 227 9.36 1.12 13.10
C THR A 227 10.55 1.21 12.16
N LEU A 228 10.37 1.93 11.04
CA LEU A 228 11.50 2.35 10.21
C LEU A 228 12.08 3.67 10.71
N PRO A 229 13.42 3.84 10.61
CA PRO A 229 14.43 2.87 10.19
C PRO A 229 14.87 1.90 11.30
N GLY A 230 14.51 2.15 12.57
CA GLY A 230 15.14 1.55 13.75
C GLY A 230 15.09 0.03 13.84
N ASP A 231 14.06 -0.60 13.30
CA ASP A 231 13.85 -2.06 13.35
C ASP A 231 14.20 -2.78 12.04
N LEU A 232 14.73 -2.08 11.04
CA LEU A 232 15.09 -2.69 9.75
C LEU A 232 16.09 -3.83 9.92
N ASP A 233 17.11 -3.64 10.75
CA ASP A 233 18.15 -4.65 10.96
C ASP A 233 17.58 -5.91 11.59
N ARG A 234 16.75 -5.75 12.63
CA ARG A 234 16.09 -6.86 13.31
C ARG A 234 15.19 -7.66 12.37
N ALA A 235 14.54 -6.99 11.41
CA ALA A 235 13.73 -7.67 10.40
C ALA A 235 14.58 -8.42 9.37
N LEU A 236 15.70 -7.84 8.93
CA LEU A 236 16.64 -8.50 8.03
C LEU A 236 17.32 -9.71 8.70
N ASP A 237 17.70 -9.58 9.96
CA ASP A 237 18.35 -10.63 10.74
C ASP A 237 17.41 -11.80 11.08
N ALA A 238 16.10 -11.62 10.91
CA ALA A 238 15.11 -12.69 11.06
C ALA A 238 14.98 -13.58 9.81
N LEU A 239 15.60 -13.20 8.68
CA LEU A 239 15.65 -14.05 7.50
C LEU A 239 16.58 -15.26 7.75
N PRO A 240 16.19 -16.47 7.33
CA PRO A 240 17.05 -17.65 7.45
C PRO A 240 18.23 -17.57 6.48
N ASP A 241 19.28 -18.34 6.76
CA ASP A 241 20.37 -18.55 5.81
C ASP A 241 19.85 -19.15 4.49
N GLY A 242 20.56 -18.87 3.39
CA GLY A 242 20.27 -19.46 2.07
C GLY A 242 19.23 -18.71 1.23
N VAL A 243 18.70 -17.58 1.71
CA VAL A 243 17.89 -16.65 0.90
C VAL A 243 18.67 -15.40 0.50
N GLU A 244 18.20 -14.69 -0.53
CA GLU A 244 18.71 -13.38 -0.92
C GLU A 244 17.82 -12.30 -0.28
N PRO A 245 18.33 -11.50 0.66
CA PRO A 245 17.52 -10.48 1.32
C PRO A 245 17.04 -9.41 0.33
N VAL A 246 15.73 -9.14 0.33
CA VAL A 246 15.11 -8.05 -0.41
C VAL A 246 14.13 -7.31 0.48
N VAL A 247 14.28 -5.99 0.55
CA VAL A 247 13.33 -5.10 1.23
C VAL A 247 12.27 -4.65 0.22
N LEU A 248 11.01 -4.64 0.63
CA LEU A 248 9.89 -4.08 -0.11
C LEU A 248 9.31 -2.90 0.68
N THR A 249 9.07 -1.77 0.03
CA THR A 249 8.24 -0.69 0.58
C THR A 249 7.19 -0.26 -0.44
N THR A 250 5.92 -0.12 -0.02
CA THR A 250 4.79 0.15 -0.93
C THR A 250 3.91 1.30 -0.42
N GLY A 251 4.43 2.51 -0.51
CA GLY A 251 3.81 3.72 0.03
C GLY A 251 4.03 3.85 1.53
N THR A 252 5.16 3.34 2.02
CA THR A 252 5.52 3.33 3.44
C THR A 252 6.28 4.60 3.81
N LEU A 253 7.20 5.06 2.95
CA LEU A 253 8.18 6.08 3.30
C LEU A 253 7.60 7.50 3.37
N VAL A 254 6.35 7.68 2.95
CA VAL A 254 5.57 8.91 3.19
C VAL A 254 5.29 9.14 4.69
N TYR A 255 5.27 8.07 5.49
CA TYR A 255 5.02 8.13 6.94
C TYR A 255 6.31 8.22 7.76
N VAL A 256 7.48 8.11 7.11
CA VAL A 256 8.79 8.21 7.77
C VAL A 256 9.32 9.65 7.63
N PRO A 257 9.64 10.35 8.73
CA PRO A 257 10.21 11.69 8.69
C PRO A 257 11.45 11.79 7.79
N GLY A 258 11.71 12.95 7.18
CA GLY A 258 12.74 13.09 6.14
C GLY A 258 14.14 12.60 6.53
N ALA A 259 14.63 12.94 7.75
CA ALA A 259 15.92 12.47 8.24
C ALA A 259 15.95 10.95 8.43
N ASP A 260 14.87 10.39 8.98
CA ASP A 260 14.67 8.96 9.25
C ASP A 260 14.54 8.17 7.95
N ARG A 261 13.91 8.74 6.93
CA ARG A 261 13.82 8.18 5.59
C ARG A 261 15.19 8.12 4.93
N GLN A 262 16.02 9.14 5.08
CA GLN A 262 17.40 9.09 4.58
C GLN A 262 18.21 8.02 5.31
N ARG A 263 18.09 7.93 6.65
CA ARG A 263 18.73 6.86 7.44
C ARG A 263 18.29 5.46 7.00
N PHE A 264 17.03 5.27 6.62
CA PHE A 264 16.55 4.00 6.03
C PHE A 264 17.30 3.68 4.73
N VAL A 265 17.38 4.64 3.80
CA VAL A 265 18.07 4.46 2.51
C VAL A 265 19.54 4.14 2.71
N ASP A 266 20.20 4.86 3.60
CA ASP A 266 21.61 4.64 3.93
C ASP A 266 21.80 3.24 4.54
N ARG A 267 20.89 2.82 5.43
CA ARG A 267 20.98 1.50 6.06
C ARG A 267 20.79 0.35 5.07
N VAL A 268 19.84 0.46 4.14
CA VAL A 268 19.67 -0.52 3.06
C VAL A 268 20.97 -0.70 2.27
N ARG A 269 21.65 0.41 1.94
CA ARG A 269 22.93 0.41 1.22
C ARG A 269 24.05 -0.20 2.05
N GLU A 270 24.17 0.17 3.32
CA GLU A 270 25.19 -0.38 4.24
C GLU A 270 25.03 -1.89 4.44
N ARG A 271 23.80 -2.37 4.52
CA ARG A 271 23.48 -3.80 4.62
C ARG A 271 23.75 -4.55 3.32
N GLY A 272 23.89 -3.84 2.20
CA GLY A 272 24.14 -4.44 0.88
C GLY A 272 22.98 -5.33 0.40
N VAL A 273 21.75 -5.02 0.81
CA VAL A 273 20.55 -5.80 0.44
C VAL A 273 19.83 -5.16 -0.74
N HIS A 274 19.09 -5.97 -1.50
CA HIS A 274 18.26 -5.45 -2.58
C HIS A 274 17.05 -4.70 -2.04
N TRP A 275 16.59 -3.69 -2.77
CA TRP A 275 15.41 -2.91 -2.39
C TRP A 275 14.50 -2.62 -3.57
N ILE A 276 13.26 -3.08 -3.45
CA ILE A 276 12.16 -2.77 -4.36
C ILE A 276 11.25 -1.76 -3.65
N ALA A 277 11.03 -0.61 -4.27
CA ALA A 277 10.19 0.44 -3.71
C ALA A 277 9.11 0.85 -4.71
N LEU A 278 7.88 1.02 -4.22
CA LEU A 278 6.82 1.77 -4.87
C LEU A 278 6.46 2.93 -3.94
N GLU A 279 7.04 4.10 -4.18
CA GLU A 279 6.94 5.25 -3.27
C GLU A 279 6.46 6.50 -4.01
N ARG A 280 5.91 7.46 -3.27
CA ARG A 280 5.46 8.73 -3.86
C ARG A 280 6.56 9.36 -4.72
N THR A 281 6.26 9.70 -5.96
CA THR A 281 7.23 10.27 -6.89
C THR A 281 7.85 11.54 -6.31
N GLY A 282 9.18 11.62 -6.38
CA GLY A 282 9.96 12.73 -5.84
C GLY A 282 10.31 12.62 -4.35
N ILE A 283 9.76 11.66 -3.59
CA ILE A 283 10.04 11.57 -2.14
C ILE A 283 11.47 11.08 -1.81
N LEU A 284 12.06 10.31 -2.73
CA LEU A 284 13.41 9.77 -2.66
C LEU A 284 14.30 10.51 -3.67
N THR A 285 15.15 11.43 -3.20
CA THR A 285 15.97 12.27 -4.08
C THR A 285 16.88 11.44 -5.01
N GLY A 286 17.46 10.36 -4.50
CA GLY A 286 18.31 9.46 -5.30
C GLY A 286 17.54 8.77 -6.44
N VAL A 287 16.32 8.29 -6.18
CA VAL A 287 15.46 7.68 -7.20
C VAL A 287 14.98 8.74 -8.20
N ALA A 288 14.56 9.90 -7.70
CA ALA A 288 14.07 11.01 -8.52
C ALA A 288 15.12 11.49 -9.52
N ALA A 289 16.39 11.49 -9.15
CA ALA A 289 17.50 11.84 -10.05
C ALA A 289 17.68 10.87 -11.23
N THR A 290 17.09 9.67 -11.16
CA THR A 290 17.13 8.66 -12.25
C THR A 290 15.91 8.69 -13.17
N LEU A 291 14.92 9.56 -12.89
CA LEU A 291 13.75 9.72 -13.73
C LEU A 291 14.11 10.45 -15.03
N PRO A 292 13.39 10.18 -16.14
CA PRO A 292 13.48 11.01 -17.34
C PRO A 292 13.15 12.47 -17.05
N ALA A 293 13.74 13.38 -17.84
CA ALA A 293 13.40 14.80 -17.76
C ALA A 293 11.90 15.02 -18.06
N GLY A 294 11.27 15.94 -17.33
CA GLY A 294 9.87 16.33 -17.56
C GLY A 294 8.82 15.42 -16.90
N VAL A 295 9.22 14.48 -16.04
CA VAL A 295 8.25 13.79 -15.17
C VAL A 295 7.69 14.78 -14.15
N ASP A 296 6.40 15.08 -14.26
CA ASP A 296 5.68 15.90 -13.29
C ASP A 296 5.14 15.03 -12.15
N ALA A 297 5.59 15.28 -10.91
CA ALA A 297 5.09 14.57 -9.73
C ALA A 297 3.65 14.98 -9.34
N GLY A 298 3.09 16.00 -9.98
CA GLY A 298 1.69 16.40 -9.89
C GLY A 298 0.75 15.60 -10.80
N ASP A 299 1.28 14.87 -11.79
CA ASP A 299 0.49 14.01 -12.67
C ASP A 299 -0.07 12.80 -11.88
N PRO A 300 -1.40 12.59 -11.85
CA PRO A 300 -2.00 11.42 -11.20
C PRO A 300 -1.46 10.07 -11.67
N ASP A 301 -1.02 9.97 -12.93
CA ASP A 301 -0.44 8.74 -13.50
C ASP A 301 1.06 8.59 -13.19
N ALA A 302 1.68 9.63 -12.60
CA ALA A 302 3.02 9.62 -12.05
C ALA A 302 3.04 9.81 -10.53
N PHE A 303 1.96 9.44 -9.83
CA PHE A 303 1.84 9.59 -8.38
C PHE A 303 2.93 8.83 -7.61
N ALA A 304 3.23 7.60 -8.04
CA ALA A 304 4.24 6.74 -7.44
C ALA A 304 5.32 6.33 -8.46
N THR A 305 6.53 6.10 -7.97
CA THR A 305 7.66 5.56 -8.74
C THR A 305 7.99 4.17 -8.21
N ALA A 306 7.94 3.18 -9.09
CA ALA A 306 8.49 1.85 -8.86
C ALA A 306 10.00 1.89 -9.14
N SER A 307 10.83 1.39 -8.23
CA SER A 307 12.28 1.40 -8.34
C SER A 307 12.90 0.11 -7.84
N LEU A 308 14.05 -0.24 -8.42
CA LEU A 308 14.90 -1.36 -8.01
C LEU A 308 16.29 -0.81 -7.72
N ASP A 309 16.79 -1.05 -6.51
CA ASP A 309 18.12 -0.63 -6.03
C ASP A 309 18.41 0.86 -6.27
N GLY A 310 17.39 1.70 -6.06
CA GLY A 310 17.50 3.15 -6.20
C GLY A 310 17.34 3.69 -7.62
N VAL A 311 17.07 2.83 -8.61
CA VAL A 311 16.85 3.23 -10.01
C VAL A 311 15.36 3.15 -10.35
N ALA A 312 14.80 4.24 -10.85
CA ALA A 312 13.40 4.30 -11.28
C ALA A 312 13.17 3.38 -12.49
N MET A 313 12.18 2.49 -12.38
CA MET A 313 11.83 1.52 -13.41
C MET A 313 10.48 1.82 -14.05
N ALA A 314 9.51 2.29 -13.26
CA ALA A 314 8.20 2.66 -13.74
C ALA A 314 7.57 3.79 -12.93
N LEU A 315 6.59 4.46 -13.53
CA LEU A 315 5.66 5.35 -12.84
C LEU A 315 4.29 4.67 -12.73
N SER A 316 3.52 5.02 -11.70
CA SER A 316 2.21 4.45 -11.47
C SER A 316 1.25 5.43 -10.80
N ASP A 317 -0.04 5.16 -10.98
CA ASP A 317 -1.09 5.74 -10.15
C ASP A 317 -0.97 5.30 -8.66
N PRO A 318 -1.76 5.86 -7.73
CA PRO A 318 -1.67 5.52 -6.31
C PRO A 318 -1.93 4.05 -5.94
N PHE A 319 -2.52 3.27 -6.84
CA PHE A 319 -3.01 1.92 -6.59
C PHE A 319 -2.25 0.83 -7.36
N GLY A 320 -1.47 1.17 -8.39
CA GLY A 320 -0.84 0.16 -9.24
C GLY A 320 -1.70 -0.30 -10.41
N VAL A 321 -2.79 0.42 -10.74
CA VAL A 321 -3.71 0.01 -11.82
C VAL A 321 -3.19 0.49 -13.17
N ARG A 322 -2.65 1.70 -13.24
CA ARG A 322 -1.94 2.23 -14.42
C ARG A 322 -0.45 2.31 -14.15
N VAL A 323 0.35 1.84 -15.10
CA VAL A 323 1.81 1.80 -15.02
C VAL A 323 2.43 2.28 -16.33
N ARG A 324 3.44 3.15 -16.24
CA ARG A 324 4.29 3.55 -17.36
C ARG A 324 5.71 3.03 -17.12
N TRP A 325 6.10 1.99 -17.87
CA TRP A 325 7.45 1.44 -17.80
C TRP A 325 8.45 2.39 -18.47
N LEU A 326 9.48 2.78 -17.73
CA LEU A 326 10.53 3.69 -18.20
C LEU A 326 11.71 2.90 -18.80
N ARG A 327 11.91 1.67 -18.33
CA ARG A 327 13.02 0.77 -18.64
C ARG A 327 12.53 -0.67 -18.54
N ASP A 328 13.20 -1.59 -19.23
CA ASP A 328 13.03 -3.02 -18.97
C ASP A 328 13.86 -3.38 -17.73
N PRO A 329 13.27 -3.88 -16.63
CA PRO A 329 14.03 -4.24 -15.44
C PRO A 329 14.98 -5.43 -15.66
N ASN A 330 14.87 -6.17 -16.77
CA ASN A 330 15.78 -7.27 -17.11
C ASN A 330 17.06 -6.83 -17.86
N LEU A 331 17.14 -5.57 -18.30
CA LEU A 331 18.25 -5.02 -19.08
C LEU A 331 19.11 -4.05 -18.27
#